data_AF-A0AAF0MJK4-F1
#
_entry.id   AF-A0AAF0MJK4-F1
#
_cell.length_a   1.000
_cell.length_b   1.000
_cell.length_c   1.000
_cell.angle_alpha   90.00
_cell.angle_beta   90.00
_cell.angle_gamma   90.00
#
_symmetry.space_group_name_H-M   'P 1'
#
loop_
_entity.id
_entity.type
_entity.pdbx_description
1 polymer ?
#
loop_
_entity_poly.entity_id
_entity_poly.type
_entity_poly.pdbx_seq_one_letter_code
_entity_poly.pdbx_strand_id
1 'polypeptide(L)'
;MTLTTITFISSAAIKGQAPALHYQPITAADDDTFILTETELREIVQVTVAACYDISNDLGVVADFWAVALLHRTPHQPAPEDITAALNCTLDRVEELTLQVRDVARDVHEEETGLPAPW
;
A
#
# COMPACT_ATOMS: atom_id res chain seq x y z
N MET A 1 -11.44 -28.71 19.24
CA MET A 1 -11.77 -27.35 18.78
C MET A 1 -11.13 -26.37 19.75
N THR A 2 -9.92 -25.93 19.45
CA THR A 2 -9.13 -25.02 20.28
C THR A 2 -9.41 -23.59 19.83
N LEU A 3 -10.08 -22.82 20.69
CA LEU A 3 -10.23 -21.37 20.54
C LEU A 3 -8.89 -20.70 20.88
N THR A 4 -8.32 -19.95 19.95
CA THR A 4 -7.13 -19.14 20.21
C THR A 4 -7.56 -17.74 20.61
N THR A 5 -7.33 -17.41 21.88
CA THR A 5 -7.51 -16.09 22.49
C THR A 5 -6.55 -15.08 21.87
N ILE A 6 -7.06 -13.93 21.43
CA ILE A 6 -6.24 -12.77 21.04
C ILE A 6 -6.09 -11.88 22.28
N THR A 7 -4.86 -11.75 22.77
CA THR A 7 -4.50 -10.84 23.87
C THR A 7 -4.16 -9.48 23.29
N PHE A 8 -4.93 -8.45 23.63
CA PHE A 8 -4.59 -7.05 23.33
C PHE A 8 -3.56 -6.55 24.35
N ILE A 9 -2.34 -6.27 23.90
CA ILE A 9 -1.38 -5.49 24.68
C ILE A 9 -1.65 -4.03 24.37
N SER A 10 -2.43 -3.37 25.22
CA SER A 10 -2.58 -1.92 25.21
C SER A 10 -1.26 -1.28 25.68
N SER A 11 -0.54 -0.64 24.78
CA SER A 11 0.61 0.20 25.14
C SER A 11 0.10 1.50 25.76
N ALA A 12 0.31 1.63 27.08
CA ALA A 12 0.06 2.83 27.84
C ALA A 12 0.76 4.05 27.20
N ALA A 13 0.03 5.15 27.14
CA ALA A 13 0.50 6.44 26.68
C ALA A 13 1.77 6.88 27.44
N ILE A 14 2.86 7.09 26.71
CA ILE A 14 4.04 7.81 27.20
C ILE A 14 4.12 9.12 26.42
N LYS A 15 3.95 10.22 27.16
CA LYS A 15 4.26 11.63 26.85
C LYS A 15 4.68 11.93 25.39
N GLY A 16 3.79 12.61 24.65
CA GLY A 16 4.17 13.69 23.74
C GLY A 16 4.90 13.35 22.44
N GLN A 17 5.03 12.08 22.06
CA GLN A 17 5.59 11.68 20.77
C GLN A 17 4.53 10.85 20.04
N ALA A 18 4.10 11.29 18.85
CA ALA A 18 3.29 10.45 17.98
C ALA A 18 4.03 9.11 17.78
N PRO A 19 3.37 7.96 17.88
CA PRO A 19 4.01 6.68 17.63
C PRO A 19 4.56 6.72 16.20
N ALA A 20 5.88 6.71 16.06
CA ALA A 20 6.51 6.50 14.76
C ALA A 20 6.09 5.10 14.31
N LEU A 21 5.12 5.04 13.39
CA LEU A 21 4.79 3.82 12.68
C LEU A 21 6.01 3.45 11.83
N HIS A 22 6.92 2.68 12.40
CA HIS A 22 8.00 2.06 11.68
C HIS A 22 7.40 0.93 10.84
N TYR A 23 6.92 1.27 9.64
CA TYR A 23 6.61 0.28 8.62
C TYR A 23 7.93 -0.37 8.18
N GLN A 24 8.23 -1.55 8.69
CA GLN A 24 9.18 -2.42 8.04
C GLN A 24 8.40 -3.23 7.00
N PRO A 25 8.66 -3.05 5.69
CA PRO A 25 8.13 -4.00 4.72
C PRO A 25 8.67 -5.36 5.09
N ILE A 26 7.77 -6.31 5.36
CA ILE A 26 8.12 -7.72 5.43
C ILE A 26 8.45 -8.11 3.99
N THR A 27 9.70 -7.90 3.56
CA THR A 27 10.21 -8.59 2.39
C THR A 27 10.31 -10.05 2.78
N ALA A 28 9.47 -10.89 2.20
CA ALA A 28 9.55 -12.34 2.36
C ALA A 28 10.99 -12.78 2.06
N ALA A 29 11.74 -13.07 3.12
CA ALA A 29 13.06 -13.64 3.04
C ALA A 29 12.88 -15.15 2.92
N ASP A 30 13.06 -15.65 1.70
CA ASP A 30 13.63 -16.94 1.30
C ASP A 30 12.92 -17.56 0.07
N ASP A 31 13.69 -17.66 -1.03
CA ASP A 31 13.57 -18.59 -2.17
C ASP A 31 12.30 -18.61 -3.05
N ASP A 32 11.96 -17.48 -3.69
CA ASP A 32 11.61 -17.48 -5.13
C ASP A 32 11.79 -16.07 -5.70
N THR A 33 12.80 -15.90 -6.56
CA THR A 33 13.23 -14.58 -7.05
C THR A 33 12.33 -14.13 -8.21
N PHE A 34 11.10 -13.71 -7.91
CA PHE A 34 10.24 -13.00 -8.85
C PHE A 34 10.63 -11.51 -8.87
N ILE A 35 11.72 -11.19 -9.57
CA ILE A 35 12.14 -9.80 -9.77
C ILE A 35 11.59 -9.34 -11.12
N LEU A 36 10.51 -8.56 -11.08
CA LEU A 36 10.15 -7.71 -12.22
C LEU A 36 11.34 -6.80 -12.52
N THR A 37 11.70 -6.66 -13.80
CA THR A 37 12.62 -5.62 -14.23
C THR A 37 12.05 -4.24 -13.85
N GLU A 38 12.92 -3.23 -13.78
CA GLU A 38 12.49 -1.86 -13.49
C GLU A 38 11.43 -1.35 -14.48
N THR A 39 11.48 -1.81 -15.74
CA THR A 39 10.47 -1.48 -16.75
C THR A 39 9.15 -2.18 -16.47
N GLU A 40 9.14 -3.49 -16.24
CA GLU A 40 7.92 -4.24 -15.93
C GLU A 40 7.25 -3.72 -14.66
N LEU A 41 8.03 -3.38 -13.63
CA LEU A 41 7.49 -2.77 -12.41
C LEU A 41 6.81 -1.42 -12.71
N ARG A 42 7.40 -0.58 -13.58
CA ARG A 42 6.79 0.69 -13.98
C ARG A 42 5.48 0.48 -14.74
N GLU A 43 5.45 -0.51 -15.63
CA GLU A 43 4.25 -0.85 -16.40
C GLU A 43 3.13 -1.32 -15.47
N ILE A 44 3.41 -2.27 -14.56
CA ILE A 44 2.43 -2.74 -13.56
C ILE A 44 1.91 -1.58 -12.71
N VAL A 45 2.79 -0.68 -12.23
CA VAL A 45 2.37 0.48 -11.45
C VAL A 45 1.47 1.42 -12.27
N GLN A 46 1.79 1.68 -13.54
CA GLN A 46 0.98 2.52 -14.42
C GLN A 46 -0.40 1.91 -14.69
N VAL A 47 -0.46 0.60 -14.96
CA VAL A 47 -1.72 -0.13 -15.17
C VAL A 47 -2.56 -0.12 -13.89
N THR A 48 -1.93 -0.30 -12.73
CA THR A 48 -2.61 -0.24 -11.41
C THR A 48 -3.25 1.12 -11.17
N VAL A 49 -2.51 2.21 -11.43
CA VAL A 49 -3.03 3.58 -11.28
C VAL A 49 -4.21 3.80 -12.22
N ALA A 50 -4.09 3.39 -13.48
CA ALA A 50 -5.18 3.51 -14.46
C ALA A 50 -6.43 2.74 -14.01
N ALA A 51 -6.28 1.48 -13.59
CA ALA A 51 -7.38 0.66 -13.08
C ALA A 51 -8.06 1.29 -11.84
N CYS A 52 -7.28 1.92 -10.95
CA CYS A 52 -7.83 2.63 -9.80
C CYS A 52 -8.69 3.84 -10.21
N TYR A 53 -8.24 4.61 -11.22
CA TYR A 53 -9.03 5.73 -11.76
C TYR A 53 -10.31 5.28 -12.46
N ASP A 54 -10.30 4.11 -13.12
CA ASP A 54 -11.51 3.54 -13.73
C ASP A 54 -12.56 3.15 -12.68
N ILE A 55 -12.14 2.78 -11.46
CA ILE A 55 -13.04 2.48 -10.34
C ILE A 55 -13.56 3.76 -9.69
N SER A 56 -12.67 4.67 -9.28
CA SER A 56 -13.07 5.98 -8.75
C SER A 56 -11.91 6.98 -8.75
N ASN A 57 -12.25 8.26 -8.85
CA ASN A 57 -11.25 9.33 -8.78
C ASN A 57 -10.47 9.33 -7.47
N ASP A 58 -11.13 9.11 -6.33
CA ASP A 58 -10.47 9.07 -5.01
C ASP A 58 -9.46 7.93 -4.93
N LEU A 59 -9.81 6.75 -5.46
CA LEU A 59 -8.92 5.60 -5.48
C LEU A 59 -7.71 5.84 -6.39
N GLY A 60 -7.92 6.45 -7.57
CA GLY A 60 -6.85 6.86 -8.47
C GLY A 60 -5.85 7.83 -7.83
N VAL A 61 -6.34 8.82 -7.08
CA VAL A 61 -5.49 9.77 -6.35
C VAL A 61 -4.64 9.06 -5.28
N VAL A 62 -5.23 8.12 -4.51
CA VAL A 62 -4.44 7.31 -3.56
C VAL A 62 -3.40 6.45 -4.29
N ALA A 63 -3.75 5.90 -5.46
CA ALA A 63 -2.83 5.10 -6.27
C ALA A 63 -1.64 5.92 -6.81
N ASP A 64 -1.83 7.20 -7.16
CA ASP A 64 -0.72 8.09 -7.55
C ASP A 64 0.28 8.28 -6.41
N PHE A 65 -0.22 8.53 -5.19
CA PHE A 65 0.62 8.66 -4.00
C PHE A 65 1.37 7.35 -3.68
N TRP A 66 0.73 6.21 -3.89
CA TRP A 66 1.36 4.89 -3.78
C TRP A 66 2.45 4.66 -4.86
N ALA A 67 2.18 5.01 -6.11
CA ALA A 67 3.11 4.88 -7.22
C ALA A 67 4.39 5.72 -7.01
N VAL A 68 4.22 6.95 -6.51
CA VAL A 68 5.32 7.84 -6.13
C VAL A 68 6.22 7.18 -5.07
N ALA A 69 5.64 6.52 -4.07
CA ALA A 69 6.40 5.83 -3.02
C ALA A 69 7.22 4.63 -3.55
N LEU A 70 6.73 3.94 -4.59
CA LEU A 70 7.41 2.79 -5.20
C LEU A 70 8.48 3.18 -6.21
N LEU A 71 8.26 4.25 -6.99
CA LEU A 71 9.12 4.59 -8.13
C LEU A 71 10.21 5.62 -7.81
N HIS A 72 10.12 6.36 -6.70
CA HIS A 72 11.12 7.36 -6.33
C HIS A 72 12.25 6.78 -5.46
N ARG A 73 13.50 7.00 -5.91
CA ARG A 73 14.72 6.64 -5.17
C ARG A 73 14.96 7.47 -3.91
N THR A 74 14.26 8.60 -3.77
CA THR A 74 14.23 9.43 -2.57
C THR A 74 12.79 9.43 -2.08
N PRO A 75 12.46 8.70 -1.00
CA PRO A 75 11.09 8.56 -0.58
C PRO A 75 10.63 9.88 0.03
N HIS A 76 9.99 10.73 -0.78
CA HIS A 76 8.88 11.49 -0.22
C HIS A 76 7.68 10.56 -0.31
N GLN A 77 7.62 9.61 0.63
CA GLN A 77 6.39 8.88 0.86
C GLN A 77 5.41 9.94 1.38
N PRO A 78 4.36 10.26 0.62
CA PRO A 78 3.35 11.21 1.07
C PRO A 78 2.81 10.69 2.40
N ALA A 79 2.81 11.56 3.40
CA ALA A 79 2.25 11.19 4.69
C ALA A 79 0.73 10.96 4.47
N PRO A 80 0.08 10.03 5.18
CA PRO A 80 -1.37 9.84 5.06
C PRO A 80 -2.15 11.16 5.20
N GLU A 81 -1.63 12.10 5.99
CA GLU A 81 -2.13 13.46 6.15
C GLU A 81 -2.17 14.25 4.83
N ASP A 82 -1.16 14.10 3.96
CA ASP A 82 -1.11 14.75 2.65
C ASP A 82 -2.24 14.24 1.74
N ILE A 83 -2.56 12.94 1.83
CA ILE A 83 -3.64 12.30 1.08
C ILE A 83 -5.00 12.75 1.63
N THR A 84 -5.16 12.79 2.95
CA THR A 84 -6.41 13.30 3.56
C THR A 84 -6.68 14.75 3.17
N ALA A 85 -5.63 15.58 3.09
CA ALA A 85 -5.74 16.97 2.65
C ALA A 85 -6.11 17.06 1.15
N ALA A 86 -5.50 16.23 0.30
CA ALA A 86 -5.79 16.20 -1.13
C ALA A 86 -7.23 15.75 -1.43
N LEU A 87 -7.73 14.77 -0.68
CA LEU A 87 -9.06 14.17 -0.87
C LEU A 87 -10.16 14.80 -0.01
N ASN A 88 -9.80 15.71 0.90
CA ASN A 88 -10.71 16.28 1.90
C ASN A 88 -11.52 15.19 2.64
N CYS A 89 -10.83 14.14 3.11
CA CYS A 89 -11.43 12.98 3.77
C CYS A 89 -10.73 12.63 5.08
N THR A 90 -11.23 11.62 5.79
CA THR A 90 -10.65 11.15 7.06
C THR A 90 -9.47 10.21 6.84
N LEU A 91 -8.61 10.06 7.86
CA LEU A 91 -7.52 9.10 7.84
C LEU A 91 -8.02 7.67 7.63
N ASP A 92 -9.08 7.28 8.34
CA ASP A 92 -9.73 5.97 8.17
C ASP A 92 -10.13 5.71 6.71
N ARG A 93 -10.62 6.74 6.02
CA ARG A 93 -11.00 6.62 4.61
C ARG A 93 -9.78 6.45 3.70
N VAL A 94 -8.68 7.13 3.99
CA VAL A 94 -7.41 6.93 3.27
C VAL A 94 -6.86 5.51 3.50
N GLU A 95 -6.97 4.97 4.71
CA GLU A 95 -6.58 3.59 5.00
C GLU A 95 -7.41 2.58 4.21
N GLU A 96 -8.74 2.76 4.18
CA GLU A 96 -9.65 1.94 3.36
C GLU A 96 -9.30 1.99 1.87
N LEU A 97 -9.05 3.19 1.33
CA LEU A 97 -8.67 3.36 -0.08
C LEU A 97 -7.29 2.74 -0.35
N THR A 98 -6.34 2.85 0.57
CA THR A 98 -5.01 2.26 0.42
C THR A 98 -5.08 0.73 0.37
N LEU A 99 -5.95 0.10 1.17
CA LEU A 99 -6.20 -1.33 1.09
C LEU A 99 -6.81 -1.73 -0.26
N GLN A 100 -7.76 -0.94 -0.77
CA GLN A 100 -8.34 -1.17 -2.10
C GLN A 100 -7.31 -1.04 -3.22
N VAL A 101 -6.40 -0.06 -3.15
CA VAL A 101 -5.29 0.06 -4.12
C VAL A 101 -4.42 -1.21 -4.10
N ARG A 102 -4.18 -1.81 -2.93
CA ARG A 102 -3.41 -3.07 -2.83
C ARG A 102 -4.14 -4.24 -3.49
N ASP A 103 -5.46 -4.32 -3.33
CA ASP A 103 -6.26 -5.37 -3.98
C ASP A 103 -6.25 -5.19 -5.50
N VAL A 104 -6.41 -3.97 -6.01
CA VAL A 104 -6.28 -3.68 -7.45
C VAL A 104 -4.88 -4.00 -7.97
N ALA A 105 -3.83 -3.64 -7.21
CA ALA A 105 -2.45 -3.94 -7.58
C ALA A 105 -2.18 -5.45 -7.66
N ARG A 106 -2.82 -6.24 -6.77
CA ARG A 106 -2.77 -7.70 -6.82
C ARG A 106 -3.44 -8.21 -8.09
N ASP A 107 -4.67 -7.78 -8.37
CA ASP A 107 -5.43 -8.21 -9.54
C ASP A 107 -4.67 -7.89 -10.83
N VAL A 108 -4.15 -6.67 -10.96
CA VAL A 108 -3.34 -6.24 -12.11
C VAL A 108 -2.05 -7.08 -12.23
N HIS A 109 -1.34 -7.34 -11.13
CA HIS A 109 -0.14 -8.17 -11.18
C HIS A 109 -0.46 -9.59 -11.67
N GLU A 110 -1.51 -10.21 -11.11
CA GLU A 110 -1.92 -11.56 -11.46
C GLU A 110 -2.41 -11.65 -12.90
N GLU A 111 -3.11 -10.63 -13.40
CA GLU A 111 -3.58 -10.56 -14.79
C GLU A 111 -2.43 -10.36 -15.79
N GLU A 112 -1.53 -9.40 -15.53
CA GLU A 112 -0.46 -9.04 -16.45
C GLU A 112 0.70 -10.05 -16.47
N THR A 113 0.97 -10.70 -15.34
CA THR A 113 2.11 -11.62 -15.22
C THR A 113 1.71 -13.10 -15.22
N GLY A 114 0.45 -13.42 -14.90
CA GLY A 114 -0.01 -14.79 -14.67
C GLY A 114 0.58 -15.43 -13.40
N LEU A 115 1.24 -14.65 -12.54
CA LEU A 115 1.88 -15.09 -11.31
C LEU A 115 1.12 -14.54 -10.10
N PRO A 116 1.07 -15.28 -8.97
CA PRO A 116 0.45 -14.79 -7.75
C PRO A 116 1.18 -13.54 -7.23
N ALA A 117 0.43 -12.53 -6.76
CA ALA A 117 1.07 -11.35 -6.20
C ALA A 117 1.85 -11.69 -4.90
N PRO A 118 3.06 -11.16 -4.71
CA PRO A 118 3.92 -11.54 -3.59
C PRO A 118 3.57 -10.87 -2.24
N TRP A 119 2.42 -10.19 -2.10
CA TRP A 119 2.02 -9.43 -0.91
C TRP A 119 0.54 -9.61 -0.49
#